data_AF-A0A2S2PQJ4-F1
#
_entry.id   AF-A0A2S2PQJ4-F1
#
_cell.length_a   1.000
_cell.length_b   1.000
_cell.length_c   1.000
_cell.angle_alpha   90.00
_cell.angle_beta   90.00
_cell.angle_gamma   90.00
#
_symmetry.space_group_name_H-M   'P 1'
#
loop_
_entity.id
_entity.type
_entity.pdbx_description
1 polymer ?
#
loop_
_entity_poly.entity_id
_entity_poly.type
_entity_poly.pdbx_seq_one_letter_code
_entity_poly.pdbx_strand_id
1 'polypeptide(L)'
;MVFFNLGGGHYWFFDHAPWNGITLADFILPWFCWVMGVSIAISLRSQLRSSTKRKYVFGRIVRRSIALFIMGLVLNSVNNNNLSTFRPLGVLQRLALVYFIAATLETIFMKPQPYFTNTRLDIIRDIIESARQWIIVIILVVIHTSITFFLPIPGCPKGYLGPGGLYNGSSNINCTGGAAGYIDRLIFGENHMYPGTSKPVYQSLAFDPEGVLSTLTNALLVYMGVHAGRIILCYQYTNERIKRWIAWTIVLVRIL
;
A
#
# COMPACT_ATOMS: atom_id res chain seq x y z
N MET A 1 -9.69 -6.40 11.85
CA MET A 1 -10.27 -6.85 10.56
C MET A 1 -11.45 -7.79 10.74
N VAL A 2 -11.37 -8.84 11.58
CA VAL A 2 -12.47 -9.82 11.75
C VAL A 2 -13.82 -9.15 12.06
N PHE A 3 -13.86 -8.17 12.96
CA PHE A 3 -15.10 -7.46 13.31
C PHE A 3 -15.74 -6.72 12.13
N PHE A 4 -14.95 -6.11 11.25
CA PHE A 4 -15.43 -5.40 10.05
C PHE A 4 -15.89 -6.38 8.97
N ASN A 5 -15.15 -7.47 8.78
CA ASN A 5 -15.51 -8.51 7.82
C ASN A 5 -16.80 -9.28 8.22
N LEU A 6 -17.17 -9.25 9.51
CA LEU A 6 -18.41 -9.81 10.02
C LEU A 6 -19.58 -8.80 10.04
N GLY A 7 -19.44 -7.68 9.33
CA GLY A 7 -20.49 -6.68 9.16
C GLY A 7 -20.61 -5.68 10.32
N GLY A 8 -19.65 -5.65 11.26
CA GLY A 8 -19.53 -4.59 12.27
C GLY A 8 -20.74 -4.38 13.17
N GLY A 9 -21.66 -5.36 13.26
CA GLY A 9 -22.94 -5.18 13.96
C GLY A 9 -23.96 -4.30 13.22
N HIS A 10 -23.85 -4.17 11.89
CA HIS A 10 -24.72 -3.38 11.01
C HIS A 10 -24.74 -1.87 11.28
N TYR A 11 -23.71 -1.34 11.95
CA TYR A 11 -23.58 0.09 12.09
C TYR A 11 -22.95 0.70 10.83
N TRP A 12 -23.58 1.78 10.34
CA TRP A 12 -23.19 2.50 9.12
C TRP A 12 -21.73 2.97 9.10
N PHE A 13 -21.09 3.20 10.25
CA PHE A 13 -19.71 3.69 10.34
C PHE A 13 -18.64 2.59 10.16
N PHE A 14 -19.05 1.31 10.21
CA PHE A 14 -18.17 0.17 9.95
C PHE A 14 -18.23 -0.32 8.50
N ASP A 15 -19.19 0.16 7.72
CA ASP A 15 -19.27 -0.11 6.28
C ASP A 15 -18.30 0.77 5.49
N HIS A 16 -17.88 0.30 4.33
CA HIS A 16 -17.06 1.11 3.41
C HIS A 16 -17.93 2.13 2.67
N ALA A 17 -17.37 3.30 2.38
CA ALA A 17 -18.05 4.28 1.53
C ALA A 17 -18.35 3.66 0.14
N PRO A 18 -19.48 4.00 -0.51
CA PRO A 18 -19.79 3.48 -1.83
C PRO A 18 -18.80 3.92 -2.91
N TRP A 19 -18.25 5.13 -2.80
CA TRP A 19 -17.14 5.59 -3.65
C TRP A 19 -16.44 6.81 -3.04
N ASN A 20 -17.20 7.91 -2.89
CA ASN A 20 -16.73 9.13 -2.24
C ASN A 20 -17.13 9.11 -0.77
N GLY A 21 -16.18 9.42 0.10
CA GLY A 21 -16.35 9.38 1.55
C GLY A 21 -15.19 8.64 2.20
N ILE A 22 -15.10 8.75 3.52
CA ILE A 22 -14.12 8.03 4.33
C ILE A 22 -14.84 7.49 5.54
N THR A 23 -14.76 6.19 5.78
CA THR A 23 -15.28 5.55 6.99
C THR A 23 -14.14 4.96 7.82
N LEU A 24 -14.45 4.45 9.02
CA LEU A 24 -13.44 3.88 9.89
C LEU A 24 -12.76 2.64 9.26
N ALA A 25 -13.50 1.89 8.44
CA ALA A 25 -13.01 0.71 7.76
C ALA A 25 -11.87 1.02 6.77
N ASP A 26 -11.92 2.20 6.15
CA ASP A 26 -10.95 2.64 5.12
C ASP A 26 -9.57 2.94 5.72
N PHE A 27 -9.48 3.27 7.01
CA PHE A 27 -8.21 3.56 7.70
C PHE A 27 -7.41 2.32 8.10
N ILE A 28 -8.05 1.16 8.18
CA ILE A 28 -7.43 -0.06 8.70
C ILE A 28 -6.23 -0.46 7.84
N LEU A 29 -6.43 -0.59 6.53
CA LEU A 29 -5.36 -1.01 5.63
C LEU A 29 -4.16 -0.04 5.67
N PRO A 30 -4.36 1.30 5.59
CA PRO A 30 -3.29 2.26 5.78
C PRO A 30 -2.47 2.10 7.06
N TRP A 31 -3.15 1.91 8.20
CA TRP A 31 -2.47 1.71 9.47
C TRP A 31 -1.66 0.41 9.50
N PHE A 32 -2.20 -0.68 8.96
CA PHE A 32 -1.45 -1.93 8.83
C PHE A 32 -0.20 -1.77 7.97
N CYS A 33 -0.31 -1.11 6.82
CA CYS A 33 0.83 -0.82 5.95
C CYS A 33 1.90 0.00 6.67
N TRP A 34 1.49 1.04 7.40
CA TRP A 34 2.41 1.90 8.15
C TRP A 34 3.13 1.14 9.28
N VAL A 35 2.40 0.43 10.15
CA VAL A 35 2.99 -0.36 11.25
C VAL A 35 3.91 -1.46 10.73
N MET A 36 3.54 -2.10 9.62
CA MET A 36 4.39 -3.08 8.94
C MET A 36 5.71 -2.45 8.50
N GLY A 37 5.67 -1.24 7.92
CA GLY A 37 6.86 -0.47 7.56
C GLY A 37 7.78 -0.20 8.75
N VAL A 38 7.22 0.30 9.86
CA VAL A 38 7.99 0.56 11.10
C VAL A 38 8.68 -0.73 11.59
N SER A 39 7.97 -1.85 11.55
CA SER A 39 8.47 -3.16 11.97
C SER A 39 9.60 -3.68 11.07
N ILE A 40 9.54 -3.42 9.75
CA ILE A 40 10.61 -3.77 8.81
C ILE A 40 11.92 -3.08 9.21
N ALA A 41 11.89 -1.76 9.45
CA ALA A 41 13.10 -1.00 9.80
C ALA A 41 13.74 -1.51 11.11
N ILE A 42 12.93 -1.74 12.15
CA ILE A 42 13.41 -2.22 13.46
C ILE A 42 13.97 -3.64 13.36
N SER A 43 13.24 -4.55 12.73
CA SER A 43 13.64 -5.96 12.63
C SER A 43 14.90 -6.16 11.80
N LEU A 44 15.04 -5.45 10.67
CA LEU A 44 16.22 -5.55 9.82
C LEU A 44 17.46 -4.95 10.48
N ARG A 45 17.32 -3.82 11.19
CA ARG A 45 18.44 -3.26 11.97
C ARG A 45 18.95 -4.25 13.01
N SER A 46 18.04 -4.93 13.70
CA SER A 46 18.41 -5.95 14.69
C SER A 46 19.21 -7.09 14.06
N GLN A 47 18.79 -7.59 12.89
CA GLN A 47 19.46 -8.69 12.19
C GLN A 47 20.83 -8.29 11.62
N LEU A 48 20.95 -7.06 11.12
CA LEU A 48 22.22 -6.51 10.64
C LEU A 48 23.23 -6.30 11.78
N ARG A 49 22.77 -5.93 12.99
CA ARG A 49 23.63 -5.81 14.18
C ARG A 49 24.17 -7.17 14.64
N SER A 50 23.39 -8.24 14.51
CA SER A 50 23.82 -9.61 14.81
C SER A 50 24.71 -10.22 13.71
N SER A 51 25.31 -9.42 12.83
CA SER A 51 26.20 -9.85 11.73
C SER A 51 25.61 -10.92 10.80
N THR A 52 24.28 -10.95 10.66
CA THR A 52 23.63 -11.91 9.76
C THR A 52 23.91 -11.54 8.30
N LYS A 53 24.28 -12.53 7.48
CA LYS A 53 24.51 -12.31 6.04
C LYS A 53 23.23 -11.81 5.37
N ARG A 54 23.33 -10.73 4.58
CA ARG A 54 22.19 -10.14 3.85
C ARG A 54 21.43 -11.16 2.98
N LYS A 55 22.14 -12.13 2.38
CA LYS A 55 21.53 -13.21 1.58
C LYS A 55 20.53 -14.04 2.40
N TYR A 56 20.85 -14.33 3.66
CA TYR A 56 19.98 -15.11 4.54
C TYR A 56 18.74 -14.30 4.96
N VAL A 57 18.92 -13.01 5.25
CA VAL A 57 17.82 -12.07 5.52
C VAL A 57 16.87 -11.99 4.32
N PHE A 58 17.42 -11.85 3.12
CA PHE A 58 16.64 -11.83 1.88
C PHE A 58 15.84 -13.12 1.66
N GLY A 59 16.46 -14.29 1.85
CA GLY A 59 15.74 -15.57 1.77
C GLY A 59 14.59 -15.69 2.77
N ARG A 60 14.74 -15.13 3.98
CA ARG A 60 13.67 -15.08 4.99
C ARG A 60 12.53 -14.15 4.56
N ILE A 61 12.83 -13.00 3.96
CA ILE A 61 11.84 -12.07 3.40
C ILE A 61 11.04 -12.74 2.29
N VAL A 62 11.72 -13.42 1.35
CA VAL A 62 11.08 -14.16 0.25
C VAL A 62 10.14 -15.23 0.82
N ARG A 63 10.62 -16.08 1.72
CA ARG A 63 9.81 -17.15 2.33
C ARG A 63 8.57 -16.59 3.04
N ARG A 64 8.72 -15.50 3.79
CA ARG A 64 7.59 -14.84 4.47
C ARG A 64 6.58 -14.26 3.48
N SER A 65 7.05 -13.64 2.40
CA SER A 65 6.19 -13.06 1.36
C SER A 65 5.40 -14.15 0.64
N ILE A 66 6.06 -15.26 0.28
CA ILE A 66 5.41 -16.42 -0.33
C ILE A 66 4.39 -17.04 0.62
N ALA A 67 4.74 -17.24 1.90
CA ALA A 67 3.83 -17.82 2.88
C ALA A 67 2.56 -16.95 3.08
N LEU A 68 2.72 -15.62 3.14
CA LEU A 68 1.58 -14.70 3.23
C LEU A 68 0.72 -14.71 1.97
N PHE A 69 1.36 -14.78 0.80
CA PHE A 69 0.65 -14.84 -0.47
C PHE A 69 -0.19 -16.13 -0.60
N ILE A 70 0.42 -17.29 -0.29
CA ILE A 70 -0.27 -18.60 -0.29
C ILE A 70 -1.42 -18.60 0.73
N MET A 71 -1.19 -18.08 1.94
CA MET A 71 -2.23 -17.98 2.96
C MET A 71 -3.41 -17.12 2.46
N GLY A 72 -3.14 -16.03 1.75
CA GLY A 72 -4.17 -15.22 1.10
C GLY A 72 -4.97 -15.98 0.04
N LEU A 73 -4.29 -16.76 -0.80
CA LEU A 73 -4.97 -17.59 -1.81
C LEU A 73 -5.86 -18.66 -1.18
N VAL A 74 -5.40 -19.32 -0.12
CA VAL A 74 -6.19 -20.31 0.62
C VAL A 74 -7.45 -19.65 1.19
N LEU A 75 -7.31 -18.50 1.85
CA LEU A 75 -8.46 -17.77 2.41
C LEU A 75 -9.47 -17.34 1.34
N ASN A 76 -9.00 -16.89 0.17
CA ASN A 76 -9.88 -16.55 -0.96
C ASN A 76 -10.57 -17.78 -1.56
N SER A 77 -9.97 -18.96 -1.45
CA SER A 77 -10.53 -20.22 -1.96
C SER A 77 -11.58 -20.85 -1.04
N VAL A 78 -11.54 -20.59 0.27
CA VAL A 78 -12.42 -21.26 1.26
C VAL A 78 -13.90 -20.99 1.02
N ASN A 79 -14.26 -19.78 0.56
CA ASN A 79 -15.66 -19.39 0.37
C ASN A 79 -16.18 -19.60 -1.07
N ASN A 80 -15.31 -19.91 -2.03
CA ASN A 80 -15.69 -19.99 -3.44
C ASN A 80 -14.92 -21.09 -4.16
N ASN A 81 -15.57 -22.24 -4.35
CA ASN A 81 -14.95 -23.44 -4.95
C ASN A 81 -14.91 -23.39 -6.49
N ASN A 82 -15.53 -22.38 -7.10
CA ASN A 82 -15.54 -22.22 -8.54
C ASN A 82 -14.29 -21.48 -9.00
N LEU A 83 -13.40 -22.18 -9.72
CA LEU A 83 -12.20 -21.58 -10.32
C LEU A 83 -12.52 -20.39 -11.22
N SER A 84 -13.68 -20.38 -11.88
CA SER A 84 -14.14 -19.32 -12.78
C SER A 84 -14.46 -17.99 -12.10
N THR A 85 -14.65 -17.99 -10.77
CA THR A 85 -14.94 -16.77 -9.97
C THR A 85 -13.91 -16.55 -8.87
N PHE A 86 -12.79 -17.25 -8.93
CA PHE A 86 -11.74 -17.17 -7.91
C PHE A 86 -11.07 -15.79 -7.93
N ARG A 87 -10.98 -15.12 -6.78
CA ARG A 87 -10.35 -13.79 -6.70
C ARG A 87 -8.85 -13.90 -6.39
N PRO A 88 -7.95 -13.55 -7.34
CA PRO A 88 -6.52 -13.76 -7.16
C PRO A 88 -5.88 -12.74 -6.21
N LEU A 89 -6.30 -11.46 -6.25
CA LEU A 89 -5.77 -10.41 -5.39
C LEU A 89 -6.70 -10.15 -4.22
N GLY A 90 -6.17 -10.36 -3.02
CA GLY A 90 -6.77 -10.02 -1.75
C GLY A 90 -5.86 -9.08 -0.94
N VAL A 91 -6.34 -8.62 0.22
CA VAL A 91 -5.56 -7.81 1.17
C VAL A 91 -4.23 -8.48 1.52
N LEU A 92 -4.24 -9.79 1.79
CA LEU A 92 -3.03 -10.52 2.19
C LEU A 92 -1.99 -10.59 1.07
N GLN A 93 -2.42 -10.84 -0.15
CA GLN A 93 -1.56 -10.89 -1.33
C GLN A 93 -0.91 -9.53 -1.56
N ARG A 94 -1.69 -8.45 -1.47
CA ARG A 94 -1.16 -7.08 -1.52
C ARG A 94 -0.14 -6.83 -0.43
N LEU A 95 -0.47 -7.13 0.83
CA LEU A 95 0.43 -6.94 1.97
C LEU A 95 1.74 -7.71 1.77
N ALA A 96 1.68 -8.92 1.22
CA ALA A 96 2.85 -9.71 0.87
C ALA A 96 3.73 -9.02 -0.19
N LEU A 97 3.13 -8.47 -1.25
CA LEU A 97 3.85 -7.77 -2.32
C LEU A 97 4.50 -6.48 -1.84
N VAL A 98 3.77 -5.62 -1.11
CA VAL A 98 4.34 -4.36 -0.61
C VAL A 98 5.37 -4.59 0.49
N TYR A 99 5.20 -5.62 1.33
CA TYR A 99 6.21 -6.08 2.27
C TYR A 99 7.48 -6.50 1.54
N PHE A 100 7.35 -7.32 0.49
CA PHE A 100 8.48 -7.79 -0.30
C PHE A 100 9.27 -6.63 -0.91
N ILE A 101 8.57 -5.66 -1.53
CA ILE A 101 9.20 -4.46 -2.12
C ILE A 101 9.94 -3.66 -1.04
N ALA A 102 9.25 -3.26 0.02
CA ALA A 102 9.82 -2.40 1.05
C ALA A 102 10.97 -3.07 1.83
N ALA A 103 10.82 -4.34 2.20
CA ALA A 103 11.85 -5.07 2.94
C ALA A 103 13.08 -5.38 2.07
N THR A 104 12.90 -5.60 0.76
CA THR A 104 14.02 -5.77 -0.17
C THR A 104 14.80 -4.47 -0.35
N LEU A 105 14.11 -3.35 -0.56
CA LEU A 105 14.73 -2.02 -0.62
C LEU A 105 15.47 -1.70 0.68
N GLU A 106 14.90 -2.04 1.83
CA GLU A 106 15.55 -1.84 3.11
C GLU A 106 16.80 -2.72 3.26
N THR A 107 16.73 -4.01 2.93
CA THR A 107 17.87 -4.94 3.05
C THR A 107 19.06 -4.56 2.17
N ILE A 108 18.80 -4.02 0.97
CA ILE A 108 19.84 -3.63 0.01
C ILE A 108 20.56 -2.35 0.48
N PHE A 109 19.78 -1.31 0.81
CA PHE A 109 20.30 0.04 1.03
C PHE A 109 20.63 0.34 2.49
N MET A 110 20.09 -0.40 3.46
CA MET A 110 20.35 -0.17 4.88
C MET A 110 21.81 -0.48 5.22
N LYS A 111 22.53 0.55 5.67
CA LYS A 111 23.89 0.39 6.18
C LYS A 111 23.82 -0.21 7.59
N PRO A 112 24.64 -1.23 7.91
CA PRO A 112 24.80 -1.68 9.29
C PRO A 112 25.52 -0.57 10.04
N GLN A 113 24.80 0.39 10.61
CA GLN A 113 25.44 1.54 11.26
C GLN A 113 26.21 1.12 12.52
N PRO A 114 27.53 1.37 12.59
CA PRO A 114 28.28 1.36 13.82
C PRO A 114 28.64 2.82 14.17
N TYR A 115 28.16 3.31 15.30
CA TYR A 115 28.54 4.61 15.91
C TYR A 115 27.88 5.90 15.39
N PHE A 116 27.39 6.65 16.37
CA PHE A 116 27.01 8.07 16.30
C PHE A 116 28.29 8.91 16.16
N THR A 117 28.41 9.68 15.08
CA THR A 117 29.48 10.66 14.90
C THR A 117 28.87 12.05 14.95
N ASN A 118 29.06 12.72 16.09
CA ASN A 118 28.41 13.97 16.49
C ASN A 118 28.77 15.12 15.51
N THR A 119 28.00 15.26 14.42
CA THR A 119 28.24 16.28 13.40
C THR A 119 26.93 16.99 13.06
N ARG A 120 27.00 18.27 12.65
CA ARG A 120 25.82 19.07 12.26
C ARG A 120 25.00 18.43 11.13
N LEU A 121 25.56 17.48 10.38
CA LEU A 121 24.89 16.72 9.32
C LEU A 121 23.96 15.61 9.84
N ASP A 122 24.00 15.28 11.14
CA ASP A 122 23.11 14.27 11.74
C ASP A 122 21.62 14.65 11.62
N ILE A 123 21.33 15.95 11.52
CA ILE A 123 19.99 16.53 11.30
C ILE A 123 19.38 16.11 9.95
N ILE A 124 20.18 15.80 8.92
CA ILE A 124 19.67 15.45 7.58
C ILE A 124 20.10 14.02 7.20
N ARG A 125 20.79 13.33 8.10
CA ARG A 125 21.35 12.00 7.85
C ARG A 125 20.28 10.96 7.57
N ASP A 126 19.13 11.03 8.25
CA ASP A 126 17.99 10.14 7.98
C ASP A 126 17.50 10.28 6.53
N ILE A 127 17.51 11.50 5.98
CA ILE A 127 17.11 11.79 4.59
C ILE A 127 18.21 11.35 3.62
N ILE A 128 19.47 11.68 3.89
CA ILE A 128 20.59 11.34 2.99
C ILE A 128 20.75 9.81 2.88
N GLU A 129 20.65 9.08 3.99
CA GLU A 129 20.75 7.62 4.00
C GLU A 129 19.52 6.94 3.38
N SER A 130 18.35 7.58 3.40
CA SER A 130 17.12 7.09 2.76
C SER A 130 16.90 7.61 1.33
N ALA A 131 17.70 8.57 0.85
CA ALA A 131 17.46 9.28 -0.41
C ALA A 131 17.29 8.32 -1.61
N ARG A 132 18.14 7.29 -1.70
CA ARG A 132 18.06 6.29 -2.78
C ARG A 132 16.74 5.51 -2.77
N GLN A 133 16.23 5.20 -1.59
CA GLN A 133 14.97 4.50 -1.44
C GLN A 133 13.78 5.43 -1.73
N TRP A 134 13.82 6.68 -1.25
CA TRP A 134 12.83 7.71 -1.59
C TRP A 134 12.74 7.93 -3.10
N ILE A 135 13.87 7.99 -3.82
CA ILE A 135 13.89 8.11 -5.28
C ILE A 135 13.12 6.95 -5.93
N ILE A 136 13.41 5.71 -5.53
CA ILE A 136 12.73 4.52 -6.09
C ILE A 136 11.23 4.57 -5.80
N VAL A 137 10.83 4.91 -4.57
CA VAL A 137 9.42 4.97 -4.18
C VAL A 137 8.69 6.11 -4.89
N ILE A 138 9.32 7.28 -5.04
CA ILE A 138 8.77 8.40 -5.81
C ILE A 138 8.61 8.00 -7.28
N ILE A 139 9.56 7.27 -7.87
CA ILE A 139 9.42 6.73 -9.23
C ILE A 139 8.19 5.82 -9.34
N LEU A 140 7.95 4.92 -8.37
CA LEU A 140 6.74 4.07 -8.37
C LEU A 140 5.45 4.89 -8.32
N VAL A 141 5.43 5.99 -7.54
CA VAL A 141 4.28 6.90 -7.44
C VAL A 141 4.10 7.72 -8.73
N VAL A 142 5.20 8.17 -9.34
CA VAL A 142 5.18 8.88 -10.63
C VAL A 142 4.67 7.95 -11.73
N ILE A 143 5.09 6.68 -11.76
CA ILE A 143 4.56 5.68 -12.69
C ILE A 143 3.06 5.48 -12.46
N HIS A 144 2.63 5.30 -11.21
CA HIS A 144 1.22 5.17 -10.87
C HIS A 144 0.40 6.38 -11.37
N THR A 145 0.80 7.59 -10.98
CA THR A 145 0.09 8.83 -11.34
C THR A 145 0.10 9.06 -12.85
N SER A 146 1.21 8.76 -13.52
CA SER A 146 1.31 8.87 -14.98
C SER A 146 0.32 7.93 -15.67
N ILE A 147 0.24 6.67 -15.25
CA ILE A 147 -0.73 5.71 -15.80
C ILE A 147 -2.17 6.18 -15.51
N THR A 148 -2.44 6.64 -14.29
CA THR A 148 -3.78 7.08 -13.87
C THR A 148 -4.30 8.26 -14.71
N PHE A 149 -3.44 9.24 -15.02
CA PHE A 149 -3.87 10.47 -15.72
C PHE A 149 -3.65 10.45 -17.23
N PHE A 150 -2.61 9.78 -17.75
CA PHE A 150 -2.26 9.85 -19.17
C PHE A 150 -2.76 8.67 -20.01
N LEU A 151 -3.15 7.54 -19.41
CA LEU A 151 -3.63 6.38 -20.17
C LEU A 151 -4.98 6.71 -20.86
N PRO A 152 -5.05 6.70 -22.20
CA PRO A 152 -6.31 6.88 -22.91
C PRO A 152 -7.12 5.59 -22.83
N ILE A 153 -8.35 5.69 -22.31
CA ILE A 153 -9.27 4.56 -22.20
C ILE A 153 -10.40 4.79 -23.21
N PRO A 154 -10.78 3.77 -23.99
CA PRO A 154 -11.86 3.92 -24.97
C PRO A 154 -13.17 4.31 -24.27
N GLY A 155 -13.77 5.43 -24.70
CA GLY A 155 -15.06 5.88 -24.20
C GLY A 155 -15.06 6.58 -22.84
N CYS A 156 -13.88 6.92 -22.28
CA CYS A 156 -13.77 7.59 -20.98
C CYS A 156 -12.89 8.86 -21.05
N PRO A 157 -13.18 9.88 -20.23
CA PRO A 157 -12.31 11.06 -20.10
C PRO A 157 -10.98 10.68 -19.46
N LYS A 158 -9.90 11.34 -19.89
CA LYS A 158 -8.56 11.14 -19.33
C LYS A 158 -8.55 11.55 -17.85
N GLY A 159 -7.91 10.73 -17.01
CA GLY A 159 -7.82 11.00 -15.56
C GLY A 159 -9.12 10.81 -14.79
N TYR A 160 -10.09 10.04 -15.32
CA TYR A 160 -11.32 9.73 -14.59
C TYR A 160 -11.04 8.87 -13.35
N LEU A 161 -11.52 9.31 -12.19
CA LEU A 161 -11.36 8.62 -10.89
C LEU A 161 -12.70 8.22 -10.26
N GLY A 162 -13.80 8.39 -10.99
CA GLY A 162 -15.16 8.20 -10.47
C GLY A 162 -15.67 6.76 -10.52
N PRO A 163 -16.84 6.50 -9.92
CA PRO A 163 -17.46 5.18 -9.89
C PRO A 163 -18.03 4.75 -11.25
N GLY A 164 -18.18 5.67 -12.20
CA GLY A 164 -18.92 5.41 -13.44
C GLY A 164 -20.38 5.06 -13.17
N GLY A 165 -21.00 4.30 -14.08
CA GLY A 165 -22.40 3.91 -13.97
C GLY A 165 -23.36 5.11 -13.97
N LEU A 166 -24.31 5.14 -13.03
CA LEU A 166 -25.31 6.19 -12.86
C LEU A 166 -24.75 7.52 -12.29
N TYR A 167 -23.47 7.54 -11.93
CA TYR A 167 -22.82 8.74 -11.40
C TYR A 167 -22.78 9.89 -12.42
N ASN A 168 -23.04 11.13 -11.98
CA ASN A 168 -23.15 12.32 -12.82
C ASN A 168 -24.06 12.09 -14.06
N GLY A 169 -25.29 11.64 -13.81
CA GLY A 169 -26.32 11.51 -14.85
C GLY A 169 -25.98 10.49 -15.94
N SER A 170 -25.27 9.41 -15.59
CA SER A 170 -24.85 8.35 -16.52
C SER A 170 -23.91 8.78 -17.66
N SER A 171 -23.16 9.87 -17.47
CA SER A 171 -22.19 10.35 -18.46
C SER A 171 -21.07 9.36 -18.78
N ASN A 172 -20.70 8.47 -17.84
CA ASN A 172 -19.52 7.61 -17.94
C ASN A 172 -19.80 6.18 -17.44
N ILE A 173 -20.75 5.48 -18.08
CA ILE A 173 -21.29 4.19 -17.61
C ILE A 173 -20.20 3.13 -17.42
N ASN A 174 -19.33 2.93 -18.42
CA ASN A 174 -18.33 1.85 -18.43
C ASN A 174 -16.94 2.26 -17.92
N CYS A 175 -16.84 3.38 -17.19
CA CYS A 175 -15.57 3.98 -16.80
C CYS A 175 -15.21 3.76 -15.33
N THR A 176 -15.82 2.80 -14.64
CA THR A 176 -15.61 2.57 -13.21
C THR A 176 -14.13 2.38 -12.86
N GLY A 177 -13.63 3.24 -11.97
CA GLY A 177 -12.24 3.20 -11.50
C GLY A 177 -11.20 3.66 -12.52
N GLY A 178 -11.64 4.24 -13.65
CA GLY A 178 -10.77 4.77 -14.69
C GLY A 178 -9.69 3.79 -15.14
N ALA A 179 -8.44 4.27 -15.16
CA ALA A 179 -7.28 3.50 -15.61
C ALA A 179 -7.01 2.27 -14.74
N ALA A 180 -7.16 2.40 -13.42
CA ALA A 180 -6.94 1.30 -12.48
C ALA A 180 -7.93 0.16 -12.75
N GLY A 181 -9.23 0.48 -12.76
CA GLY A 181 -10.27 -0.52 -13.02
C GLY A 181 -10.16 -1.15 -14.41
N TYR A 182 -9.78 -0.37 -15.42
CA TYR A 182 -9.59 -0.89 -16.78
C TYR A 182 -8.42 -1.89 -16.86
N ILE A 183 -7.28 -1.58 -16.24
CA ILE A 183 -6.12 -2.47 -16.20
C ILE A 183 -6.44 -3.74 -15.43
N ASP A 184 -7.08 -3.63 -14.26
CA ASP A 184 -7.42 -4.79 -13.45
C ASP A 184 -8.40 -5.73 -14.17
N ARG A 185 -9.38 -5.17 -14.90
CA ARG A 185 -10.27 -5.93 -15.81
C ARG A 185 -9.51 -6.69 -16.88
N LEU A 186 -8.51 -6.06 -17.49
CA LEU A 186 -7.72 -6.66 -18.56
C LEU A 186 -6.79 -7.78 -18.05
N ILE A 187 -6.24 -7.64 -16.84
CA ILE A 187 -5.30 -8.61 -16.26
C ILE A 187 -6.04 -9.79 -15.63
N PHE A 188 -7.09 -9.54 -14.84
CA PHE A 188 -7.76 -10.58 -14.05
C PHE A 188 -9.05 -11.09 -14.69
N GLY A 189 -9.68 -10.30 -15.56
CA GLY A 189 -11.00 -10.60 -16.11
C GLY A 189 -12.14 -10.21 -15.16
N GLU A 190 -13.35 -10.04 -15.71
CA GLU A 190 -14.50 -9.51 -14.97
C GLU A 190 -15.02 -10.45 -13.87
N ASN A 191 -14.90 -11.75 -14.07
CA ASN A 191 -15.42 -12.76 -13.14
C ASN A 191 -14.56 -12.94 -11.88
N HIS A 192 -13.32 -12.45 -11.91
CA HIS A 192 -12.33 -12.65 -10.86
C HIS A 192 -12.13 -11.43 -9.95
N MET A 193 -12.95 -10.39 -10.13
CA MET A 193 -12.86 -9.15 -9.38
C MET A 193 -13.85 -9.06 -8.24
N TYR A 194 -13.54 -8.19 -7.29
CA TYR A 194 -14.47 -7.81 -6.25
C TYR A 194 -15.69 -7.07 -6.85
N PRO A 195 -16.93 -7.47 -6.52
CA PRO A 195 -18.13 -6.81 -7.04
C PRO A 195 -18.28 -5.36 -6.56
N GLY A 196 -17.56 -4.94 -5.52
CA GLY A 196 -17.48 -3.54 -5.07
C GLY A 196 -18.69 -3.07 -4.26
N THR A 197 -18.48 -2.14 -3.33
CA THR A 197 -19.56 -1.43 -2.61
C THR A 197 -20.29 -0.42 -3.50
N SER A 198 -19.68 -0.04 -4.61
CA SER A 198 -20.22 0.91 -5.59
C SER A 198 -21.29 0.32 -6.50
N LYS A 199 -21.25 -0.99 -6.76
CA LYS A 199 -22.17 -1.67 -7.68
C LYS A 199 -23.65 -1.56 -7.30
N PRO A 200 -24.09 -1.77 -6.04
CA PRO A 200 -25.49 -1.61 -5.69
C PRO A 200 -25.99 -0.16 -5.78
N VAL A 201 -25.11 0.83 -5.61
CA VAL A 201 -25.48 2.26 -5.59
C VAL A 201 -25.45 2.88 -6.99
N TYR A 202 -24.37 2.64 -7.74
CA TYR A 202 -24.11 3.29 -9.02
C TYR A 202 -24.35 2.39 -10.23
N GLN A 203 -24.68 1.10 -10.03
CA GLN A 203 -24.70 0.09 -11.11
C GLN A 203 -23.39 0.08 -11.90
N SER A 204 -22.28 0.28 -11.19
CA SER A 204 -20.93 0.34 -11.74
C SER A 204 -20.42 -1.03 -12.18
N LEU A 205 -19.39 -1.05 -13.03
CA LEU A 205 -18.65 -2.27 -13.32
C LEU A 205 -17.94 -2.79 -12.06
N ALA A 206 -17.51 -4.05 -12.09
CA ALA A 206 -16.66 -4.61 -11.04
C ALA A 206 -15.34 -3.82 -10.96
N PHE A 207 -14.93 -3.52 -9.72
CA PHE A 207 -13.75 -2.73 -9.41
C PHE A 207 -13.05 -3.35 -8.22
N ASP A 208 -11.78 -3.70 -8.40
CA ASP A 208 -10.98 -4.25 -7.33
C ASP A 208 -10.15 -3.15 -6.67
N PRO A 209 -10.48 -2.73 -5.43
CA PRO A 209 -9.66 -1.77 -4.71
C PRO A 209 -8.28 -2.34 -4.39
N GLU A 210 -8.07 -3.66 -4.57
CA GLU A 210 -6.85 -4.42 -4.31
C GLU A 210 -5.96 -4.70 -5.52
N GLY A 211 -6.26 -4.08 -6.66
CA GLY A 211 -5.58 -4.31 -7.93
C GLY A 211 -4.07 -4.00 -8.01
N VAL A 212 -3.53 -4.14 -9.23
CA VAL A 212 -2.08 -4.02 -9.48
C VAL A 212 -1.61 -2.58 -9.27
N LEU A 213 -2.35 -1.62 -9.85
CA LEU A 213 -1.93 -0.22 -9.87
C LEU A 213 -1.91 0.39 -8.46
N SER A 214 -2.83 -0.04 -7.60
CA SER A 214 -2.95 0.38 -6.21
C SER A 214 -1.90 -0.27 -5.28
N THR A 215 -1.23 -1.35 -5.71
CA THR A 215 -0.08 -1.91 -5.00
C THR A 215 1.12 -0.95 -5.01
N LEU A 216 1.27 -0.15 -6.07
CA LEU A 216 2.34 0.84 -6.20
C LEU A 216 2.23 1.97 -5.18
N THR A 217 1.02 2.51 -4.97
CA THR A 217 0.78 3.56 -3.96
C THR A 217 0.86 3.02 -2.54
N ASN A 218 0.45 1.76 -2.31
CA ASN A 218 0.64 1.12 -1.01
C ASN A 218 2.11 0.90 -0.66
N ALA A 219 3.00 0.73 -1.65
CA ALA A 219 4.44 0.68 -1.40
C ALA A 219 4.97 1.98 -0.78
N LEU A 220 4.46 3.15 -1.21
CA LEU A 220 4.76 4.44 -0.57
C LEU A 220 4.32 4.44 0.90
N LEU A 221 3.13 3.95 1.19
CA LEU A 221 2.58 3.95 2.55
C LEU A 221 3.37 3.07 3.51
N VAL A 222 3.77 1.87 3.07
CA VAL A 222 4.68 1.01 3.83
C VAL A 222 6.03 1.70 3.99
N TYR A 223 6.54 2.36 2.95
CA TYR A 223 7.82 3.04 3.00
C TYR A 223 7.81 4.24 3.96
N MET A 224 6.72 5.01 4.05
CA MET A 224 6.56 6.05 5.07
C MET A 224 6.67 5.46 6.49
N GLY A 225 6.12 4.26 6.70
CA GLY A 225 6.34 3.50 7.93
C GLY A 225 7.80 3.10 8.15
N VAL A 226 8.50 2.62 7.12
CA VAL A 226 9.94 2.32 7.20
C VAL A 226 10.75 3.55 7.61
N HIS A 227 10.47 4.70 7.01
CA HIS A 227 11.12 5.96 7.34
C HIS A 227 10.84 6.40 8.78
N ALA A 228 9.59 6.28 9.25
CA ALA A 228 9.25 6.52 10.65
C ALA A 228 10.01 5.58 11.60
N GLY A 229 10.14 4.29 11.25
CA GLY A 229 10.95 3.34 11.99
C GLY A 229 12.44 3.70 12.03
N ARG A 230 12.99 4.22 10.93
CA ARG A 230 14.36 4.75 10.90
C ARG A 230 14.56 5.93 11.83
N ILE A 231 13.61 6.88 11.88
CA ILE A 231 13.67 8.01 12.81
C ILE A 231 13.75 7.52 14.26
N ILE A 232 12.96 6.49 14.64
CA ILE A 232 13.03 5.88 15.98
C ILE A 232 14.43 5.36 16.29
N LEU A 233 15.06 4.73 15.31
CA LEU A 233 16.36 4.10 15.47
C LEU A 233 17.55 5.08 15.38
N CYS A 234 17.39 6.21 14.68
CA CYS A 234 18.41 7.24 14.48
C CYS A 234 18.41 8.30 15.60
N TYR A 235 17.25 8.64 16.15
CA TYR A 235 17.14 9.66 17.21
C TYR A 235 16.88 8.98 18.56
N GLN A 236 17.73 9.21 19.56
CA GLN A 236 17.55 8.61 20.89
C GLN A 236 16.51 9.34 21.75
N TYR A 237 16.51 10.67 21.70
CA TYR A 237 15.61 11.50 22.50
C TYR A 237 14.21 11.58 21.90
N THR A 238 13.19 11.42 22.74
CA THR A 238 11.77 11.50 22.35
C THR A 238 11.43 12.86 21.73
N ASN A 239 11.94 13.96 22.28
CA ASN A 239 11.68 15.31 21.78
C ASN A 239 12.16 15.49 20.33
N GLU A 240 13.31 14.91 19.98
CA GLU A 240 13.86 15.00 18.62
C GLU A 240 13.04 14.15 17.63
N ARG A 241 12.53 12.99 18.07
CA ARG A 241 11.60 12.16 17.28
C ARG A 241 10.31 12.90 16.98
N ILE A 242 9.71 13.53 17.99
CA ILE A 242 8.45 14.27 17.86
C ILE A 242 8.62 15.45 16.90
N LYS A 243 9.66 16.27 17.08
CA LYS A 243 9.96 17.39 16.17
C LYS A 243 10.08 16.91 14.73
N ARG A 244 10.75 15.77 14.50
CA ARG A 244 10.91 15.18 13.17
C ARG A 244 9.62 14.69 12.56
N TRP A 245 8.80 13.97 13.31
CA TRP A 245 7.51 13.52 12.82
C TRP A 245 6.60 14.69 12.49
N ILE A 246 6.53 15.73 13.35
CA ILE A 246 5.77 16.95 13.07
C ILE A 246 6.27 17.63 11.79
N ALA A 247 7.59 17.76 11.60
CA ALA A 247 8.15 18.34 10.37
C ALA A 247 7.74 17.54 9.13
N TRP A 248 7.82 16.21 9.16
CA TRP A 248 7.39 15.35 8.06
C TRP A 248 5.87 15.44 7.82
N THR A 249 5.06 15.52 8.86
CA THR A 249 3.61 15.74 8.75
C THR A 249 3.32 17.05 8.03
N ILE A 250 3.96 18.16 8.41
CA ILE A 250 3.77 19.47 7.77
C ILE A 250 4.15 19.42 6.28
N VAL A 251 5.26 18.77 5.95
CA VAL A 251 5.72 18.62 4.56
C VAL A 251 4.72 17.79 3.74
N LEU A 252 4.30 16.63 4.25
CA LEU A 252 3.39 15.74 3.54
C LEU A 252 1.99 16.35 3.36
N VAL A 253 1.46 17.03 4.39
CA VAL A 253 0.16 17.70 4.32
C VAL A 253 0.15 18.85 3.29
N ARG A 254 1.29 19.52 3.05
CA ARG A 254 1.38 20.58 2.03
C ARG A 254 1.52 20.06 0.60
N ILE A 255 1.93 18.80 0.42
CA ILE A 255 2.15 18.19 -0.89
C ILE A 255 0.88 17.51 -1.41
N LEU A 256 -0.01 17.07 -0.50
CA LEU A 256 -1.33 16.50 -0.78
C LEU A 256 -2.38 17.59 -1.02
#